data_AF-A0A090RTB0-F1
#
_entry.id   AF-A0A090RTB0-F1
#
_cell.length_a   1.000
_cell.length_b   1.000
_cell.length_c   1.000
_cell.angle_alpha   90.00
_cell.angle_beta   90.00
_cell.angle_gamma   90.00
#
_symmetry.space_group_name_H-M   'P 1'
#
loop_
_entity.id
_entity.type
_entity.pdbx_description
1 polymer ?
#
loop_
_entity_poly.entity_id
_entity_poly.type
_entity_poly.pdbx_seq_one_letter_code
_entity_poly.pdbx_strand_id
1 'polypeptide(L)' 'MSEPMRDALHQGAIQITATIARCIDAGIEDGSITEQDSTTTANVVYQQWLGASLLSKLSQNTQQLEFALAATQSLLKR' A
#
# COMPACT_ATOMS: atom_id res chain seq x y z
N MET A 1 3.83 23.71 -3.65
CA MET A 1 2.91 23.25 -2.59
C MET A 1 3.11 24.16 -1.39
N SER A 2 2.04 24.65 -0.76
CA SER A 2 2.19 25.35 0.52
C SER A 2 2.66 24.35 1.59
N GLU A 3 3.40 24.85 2.58
CA GLU A 3 3.92 24.04 3.69
C GLU A 3 2.81 23.28 4.44
N PRO A 4 1.67 23.90 4.80
CA PRO A 4 0.57 23.19 5.45
C PRO A 4 -0.02 22.06 4.61
N MET A 5 -0.03 22.20 3.27
CA MET A 5 -0.55 21.17 2.38
C MET A 5 0.41 19.99 2.25
N ARG A 6 1.73 20.24 2.30
CA ARG A 6 2.74 19.19 2.36
C ARG A 6 2.59 18.36 3.63
N ASP A 7 2.46 19.03 4.78
CA ASP A 7 2.36 18.37 6.08
C ASP A 7 1.09 17.53 6.19
N ALA A 8 -0.04 18.07 5.73
CA ALA A 8 -1.31 17.34 5.71
C ALA A 8 -1.22 16.06 4.85
N LEU A 9 -0.62 16.14 3.66
CA LEU A 9 -0.42 14.98 2.79
C LEU A 9 0.52 13.95 3.40
N HIS A 10 1.62 14.39 4.01
CA HIS A 10 2.57 13.52 4.68
C HIS A 10 1.92 12.78 5.86
N GLN A 11 1.15 13.49 6.69
CA GLN A 11 0.45 12.89 7.81
C GLN A 11 -0.62 11.89 7.34
N GLY A 12 -1.33 12.20 6.25
CA GLY A 12 -2.27 11.26 5.64
C GLY A 12 -1.60 9.97 5.17
N ALA A 13 -0.43 10.07 4.52
CA ALA A 13 0.34 8.91 4.10
C ALA A 13 0.77 8.02 5.28
N ILE A 14 1.24 8.63 6.38
CA ILE A 14 1.60 7.91 7.62
C ILE A 14 0.41 7.13 8.18
N GLN A 15 -0.78 7.75 8.22
CA GLN A 15 -1.97 7.10 8.75
C GLN A 15 -2.41 5.90 7.90
N ILE A 16 -2.30 6.03 6.57
CA ILE A 16 -2.64 4.95 5.65
C ILE A 16 -1.66 3.78 5.82
N THR A 17 -0.35 4.03 5.78
CA THR A 17 0.64 2.96 5.92
C THR A 17 0.55 2.27 7.29
N ALA A 18 0.33 3.02 8.37
CA ALA A 18 0.11 2.44 9.69
C ALA A 18 -1.16 1.55 9.75
N THR A 19 -2.20 1.90 9.01
CA THR A 19 -3.43 1.10 8.94
C THR A 19 -3.20 -0.20 8.16
N ILE A 20 -2.45 -0.13 7.06
CA ILE A 20 -2.07 -1.32 6.29
C ILE A 20 -1.20 -2.24 7.14
N ALA A 21 -0.22 -1.71 7.87
CA ALA A 21 0.65 -2.50 8.75
C ALA A 21 -0.15 -3.27 9.80
N ARG A 22 -1.09 -2.60 10.50
CA ARG A 22 -1.99 -3.27 11.46
C ARG A 22 -2.83 -4.39 10.84
N CYS A 23 -3.23 -4.22 9.58
CA CYS A 23 -3.98 -5.26 8.86
C CYS A 23 -3.09 -6.47 8.55
N ILE A 24 -1.82 -6.24 8.19
CA ILE A 24 -0.83 -7.29 7.96
C ILE A 24 -0.54 -8.02 9.27
N ASP A 25 -0.33 -7.31 10.38
CA ASP A 25 -0.12 -7.91 11.71
C ASP A 25 -1.28 -8.83 12.10
N ALA A 26 -2.51 -8.36 11.95
CA ALA A 26 -3.71 -9.18 12.22
C ALA A 26 -3.76 -10.45 11.35
N GLY A 27 -3.40 -10.33 10.07
CA GLY A 27 -3.34 -11.49 9.16
C GLY A 27 -2.19 -12.45 9.46
N ILE A 28 -1.10 -11.98 10.06
CA ILE A 28 -0.03 -12.85 10.56
C ILE A 28 -0.52 -13.59 11.81
N GLU A 29 -1.17 -12.87 12.75
CA GLU A 29 -1.73 -13.45 13.98
C GLU A 29 -2.79 -14.52 13.70
N ASP A 30 -3.68 -14.30 12.72
CA ASP A 30 -4.69 -15.28 12.33
C ASP A 30 -4.18 -16.36 11.35
N GLY A 31 -2.96 -16.21 10.85
CA GLY A 31 -2.27 -17.15 9.97
C GLY A 31 -2.66 -17.07 8.49
N SER A 32 -3.42 -16.05 8.06
CA SER A 32 -3.77 -15.81 6.66
C SER A 32 -2.63 -15.19 5.83
N ILE A 33 -1.65 -14.56 6.47
CA ILE A 33 -0.48 -13.93 5.84
C ILE A 33 0.83 -14.57 6.37
N THR A 34 1.84 -14.68 5.52
CA THR A 34 3.20 -15.10 5.93
C THR A 34 3.84 -14.10 6.89
N GLU A 35 4.52 -14.60 7.92
CA GLU A 35 5.33 -13.78 8.83
C GLU A 35 6.34 -12.91 8.06
N GLN A 36 6.26 -11.59 8.25
CA GLN A 36 7.08 -10.59 7.58
C GLN A 36 7.08 -9.27 8.35
N ASP A 37 7.93 -8.31 7.96
CA ASP A 37 7.90 -6.96 8.53
C ASP A 37 6.72 -6.16 7.97
N SER A 38 5.63 -6.09 8.76
CA SER A 38 4.41 -5.38 8.42
C SER A 38 4.61 -3.91 8.10
N THR A 39 5.56 -3.23 8.75
CA THR A 39 5.82 -1.81 8.51
C THR A 39 6.46 -1.61 7.14
N THR A 40 7.50 -2.40 6.85
CA THR A 40 8.18 -2.35 5.55
C THR A 40 7.22 -2.75 4.43
N THR A 41 6.49 -3.86 4.60
CA THR A 41 5.52 -4.35 3.60
C THR A 41 4.40 -3.34 3.36
N ALA A 42 3.86 -2.69 4.41
CA ALA A 42 2.83 -1.67 4.25
C ALA A 42 3.30 -0.46 3.40
N ASN A 43 4.55 -0.04 3.58
CA ASN A 43 5.13 1.04 2.78
C ASN A 43 5.28 0.62 1.31
N VAL A 44 5.74 -0.60 1.04
CA VAL A 44 5.85 -1.15 -0.32
C VAL A 44 4.48 -1.19 -1.00
N VAL A 45 3.47 -1.75 -0.32
CA VAL A 45 2.09 -1.81 -0.84
C VAL A 45 1.57 -0.40 -1.13
N TYR A 46 1.70 0.54 -0.19
CA TYR A 46 1.23 1.91 -0.40
C TYR A 46 1.89 2.59 -1.61
N GLN A 47 3.22 2.50 -1.74
CA GLN A 47 3.97 3.09 -2.86
C GLN A 47 3.57 2.46 -4.21
N GLN A 48 3.39 1.14 -4.24
CA GLN A 48 2.96 0.41 -5.41
C GLN A 48 1.56 0.83 -5.87
N TRP A 49 0.59 0.91 -4.96
CA TRP A 49 -0.77 1.35 -5.27
C TRP A 49 -0.83 2.83 -5.69
N LEU A 50 0.02 3.68 -5.10
CA LEU A 50 0.16 5.08 -5.51
C LEU A 50 0.67 5.20 -6.95
N GLY A 51 1.73 4.45 -7.29
CA GLY A 51 2.29 4.41 -8.64
C GLY A 51 1.32 3.85 -9.67
N ALA A 52 0.62 2.76 -9.34
CA ALA A 52 -0.40 2.16 -10.19
C ALA A 52 -1.58 3.10 -10.43
N SER A 53 -2.04 3.83 -9.41
CA SER A 53 -3.11 4.81 -9.54
C SER A 53 -2.71 5.98 -10.43
N LEU A 54 -1.46 6.44 -10.32
CA LEU A 54 -0.93 7.49 -11.19
C LEU A 54 -0.89 7.02 -12.64
N LEU A 55 -0.29 5.84 -12.90
CA LEU A 55 -0.17 5.31 -14.26
C LEU A 55 -1.54 5.00 -14.87
N SER A 56 -2.49 4.47 -14.08
CA SER A 56 -3.86 4.21 -14.51
C SER A 56 -4.59 5.49 -14.96
N LYS A 57 -4.39 6.61 -14.24
CA LYS A 57 -4.93 7.91 -14.67
C LYS A 57 -4.27 8.41 -15.96
N LEU A 58 -2.98 8.18 -16.15
CA LEU A 58 -2.24 8.61 -17.34
C LEU A 58 -2.60 7.77 -18.57
N SER A 59 -2.77 6.45 -18.41
CA SER A 59 -3.13 5.52 -19.48
C SER A 59 -4.63 5.46 -19.75
N GLN A 60 -5.47 6.07 -18.89
CA GLN A 60 -6.94 5.99 -18.93
C GLN A 60 -7.47 4.54 -18.88
N ASN A 61 -6.75 3.63 -18.22
CA ASN A 61 -7.15 2.24 -18.06
C ASN A 61 -6.78 1.69 -16.66
N THR A 62 -7.40 0.59 -16.25
CA THR A 62 -7.24 0.00 -14.91
C THR A 62 -6.15 -1.06 -14.82
N GLN A 63 -5.49 -1.40 -15.92
CA GLN A 63 -4.53 -2.50 -16.01
C GLN A 63 -3.40 -2.40 -14.96
N GLN A 64 -2.94 -1.19 -14.65
CA GLN A 64 -1.89 -0.99 -13.65
C GLN A 64 -2.36 -1.30 -12.23
N LEU A 65 -3.64 -1.10 -11.94
CA LEU A 65 -4.24 -1.47 -10.65
C LEU A 65 -4.37 -2.99 -10.52
N GLU A 66 -4.66 -3.70 -11.62
CA GLU A 66 -4.70 -5.16 -11.65
C GLU A 66 -3.32 -5.76 -11.37
N PHE A 67 -2.25 -5.19 -11.97
CA PHE A 67 -0.89 -5.57 -11.63
C PHE A 67 -0.54 -5.27 -10.17
N ALA A 68 -0.99 -4.14 -9.63
CA ALA A 68 -0.79 -3.81 -8.22
C ALA A 68 -1.41 -4.87 -7.30
N LEU A 69 -2.64 -5.27 -7.61
CA LEU A 69 -3.35 -6.32 -6.85
C LEU A 69 -2.61 -7.66 -6.94
N ALA A 70 -2.24 -8.11 -8.14
CA ALA A 70 -1.57 -9.39 -8.34
C ALA A 70 -0.24 -9.48 -7.57
N ALA A 71 0.56 -8.42 -7.60
CA ALA A 71 1.81 -8.37 -6.85
C ALA A 71 1.57 -8.24 -5.32
N THR A 72 0.54 -7.51 -4.87
CA THR A 72 0.16 -7.48 -3.45
C THR A 72 -0.23 -8.88 -2.97
N GLN A 73 -1.03 -9.61 -3.74
CA GLN A 73 -1.38 -11.00 -3.43
C GLN A 73 -0.14 -11.91 -3.38
N SER A 74 0.78 -11.78 -4.33
CA SER A 74 2.01 -12.57 -4.31
C SER A 74 2.90 -12.27 -3.11
N LEU A 75 2.92 -11.02 -2.66
CA LEU A 75 3.73 -10.56 -1.52
C LEU A 75 3.18 -11.06 -0.18
N LEU A 76 1.85 -11.12 -0.03
CA LEU A 76 1.20 -11.47 1.22
C LEU A 76 0.85 -12.97 1.34
N LYS A 77 0.86 -13.71 0.24
CA LYS A 77 0.52 -15.13 0.22
C LYS A 77 1.41 -15.95 1.17
N ARG A 78 0.75 -16.93 1.80
CA ARG A 78 1.36 -18.02 2.55
C ARG A 78 1.96 -19.09 1.65
#